data_AF-A0A954XYE9-F1
#
_entry.id   AF-A0A954XYE9-F1
#
_cell.length_a   1.000
_cell.length_b   1.000
_cell.length_c   1.000
_cell.angle_alpha   90.00
_cell.angle_beta   90.00
_cell.angle_gamma   90.00
#
_symmetry.space_group_name_H-M   'P 1'
#
loop_
_entity.id
_entity.type
_entity.pdbx_description
1 polymer ?
#
loop_
_entity_poly.entity_id
_entity_poly.type
_entity_poly.pdbx_seq_one_letter_code
_entity_poly.pdbx_strand_id
1 'polypeptide(L)'
;MEKARLLTLLGELHAELASADELDPDTRQAVAALASDAQRLLEGKAEEPPPGNPDAPPTMAEQFRARLREFGADHPALSKALNQVADGLSGLGI
;
A
#
# COMPACT_ATOMS: atom_id res chain seq x y z
N MET A 1 -1.78 -7.06 17.33
CA MET A 1 -2.95 -7.44 16.52
C MET A 1 -2.98 -6.67 15.19
N GLU A 2 -2.74 -5.35 15.19
CA GLU A 2 -2.75 -4.48 13.99
C GLU A 2 -1.89 -5.00 12.82
N LYS A 3 -0.61 -5.34 13.07
CA LYS A 3 0.32 -5.83 12.05
C LYS A 3 -0.16 -7.10 11.34
N ALA A 4 -0.70 -8.07 12.07
CA ALA A 4 -1.21 -9.30 11.48
C ALA A 4 -2.40 -9.04 10.55
N ARG A 5 -3.25 -8.08 10.91
CA ARG A 5 -4.38 -7.65 10.09
C ARG A 5 -3.91 -6.93 8.82
N LEU A 6 -2.90 -6.07 8.91
CA LEU A 6 -2.29 -5.45 7.73
C LEU A 6 -1.70 -6.49 6.78
N LEU A 7 -0.97 -7.47 7.30
CA LEU A 7 -0.40 -8.53 6.46
C LEU A 7 -1.48 -9.31 5.71
N THR A 8 -2.62 -9.58 6.35
CA THR A 8 -3.79 -10.17 5.66
C THR A 8 -4.31 -9.25 4.56
N LEU A 9 -4.54 -7.96 4.86
CA LEU A 9 -5.02 -6.97 3.88
C LEU A 9 -4.07 -6.82 2.69
N LEU A 10 -2.75 -6.83 2.93
CA LEU A 10 -1.75 -6.82 1.88
C LEU A 10 -1.83 -8.06 0.98
N GLY A 11 -2.06 -9.24 1.58
CA GLY A 11 -2.27 -10.48 0.84
C GLY A 11 -3.53 -10.45 -0.03
N GLU A 12 -4.63 -9.94 0.52
CA GLU A 12 -5.88 -9.74 -0.22
C GLU A 12 -5.69 -8.75 -1.37
N LEU A 13 -5.01 -7.63 -1.13
CA LEU A 13 -4.67 -6.66 -2.16
C LEU A 13 -3.84 -7.29 -3.29
N HIS A 14 -2.87 -8.15 -2.97
CA HIS A 14 -2.05 -8.85 -3.95
C HIS A 14 -2.87 -9.81 -4.82
N ALA A 15 -3.83 -10.52 -4.22
CA ALA A 15 -4.74 -11.41 -4.94
C ALA A 15 -5.72 -10.64 -5.85
N GLU A 16 -6.23 -9.49 -5.38
CA GLU A 16 -7.07 -8.58 -6.16
C GLU A 16 -6.28 -8.01 -7.35
N LEU A 17 -5.03 -7.57 -7.14
CA LEU A 17 -4.13 -7.11 -8.21
C LEU A 17 -3.85 -8.19 -9.25
N ALA A 18 -3.67 -9.43 -8.82
CA ALA A 18 -3.44 -10.56 -9.71
C ALA A 18 -4.68 -10.90 -10.55
N SER A 19 -5.88 -10.69 -9.99
CA SER A 19 -7.17 -10.98 -10.64
C SER A 19 -7.71 -9.83 -11.48
N ALA A 20 -7.26 -8.60 -11.22
CA ALA A 20 -7.63 -7.42 -11.98
C ALA A 20 -6.88 -7.38 -13.32
N ASP A 21 -7.35 -8.18 -14.28
CA ASP A 21 -6.81 -8.32 -15.64
C ASP A 21 -6.82 -7.00 -16.43
N GLU A 22 -7.74 -6.09 -16.08
CA GLU A 22 -7.90 -4.77 -16.69
C GLU A 22 -6.91 -3.71 -16.18
N LEU A 23 -6.09 -4.02 -15.17
CA LEU A 23 -5.05 -3.10 -14.70
C LEU A 23 -3.86 -3.04 -15.66
N ASP A 24 -3.44 -1.81 -15.96
CA ASP A 24 -2.20 -1.54 -16.68
C ASP A 24 -1.01 -2.25 -15.99
N PRO A 25 -0.12 -2.93 -16.74
CA PRO A 25 0.96 -3.73 -16.16
C PRO A 25 1.93 -2.88 -15.32
N ASP A 26 2.16 -1.62 -15.70
CA ASP A 26 3.02 -0.69 -14.96
C ASP A 26 2.42 -0.38 -13.58
N THR A 27 1.11 -0.10 -13.55
CA THR A 27 0.33 0.12 -12.32
C THR A 27 0.36 -1.10 -11.42
N ARG A 28 0.07 -2.28 -11.99
CA ARG A 28 0.08 -3.54 -11.24
C ARG A 28 1.43 -3.77 -10.58
N GLN A 29 2.52 -3.54 -11.33
CA GLN A 29 3.88 -3.68 -10.81
C GLN A 29 4.18 -2.65 -9.72
N ALA A 30 3.79 -1.39 -9.90
CA ALA A 30 4.00 -0.33 -8.91
C ALA A 30 3.27 -0.62 -7.59
N VAL A 31 2.00 -1.04 -7.64
CA VAL A 31 1.23 -1.37 -6.44
C VAL A 31 1.74 -2.65 -5.77
N ALA A 32 2.10 -3.67 -6.54
CA ALA A 32 2.70 -4.90 -6.02
C ALA A 32 4.05 -4.65 -5.32
N ALA A 33 4.87 -3.76 -5.89
CA ALA A 33 6.11 -3.32 -5.26
C ALA A 33 5.84 -2.60 -3.93
N LEU A 34 4.89 -1.65 -3.92
CA LEU A 34 4.52 -0.89 -2.71
C LEU A 34 3.99 -1.79 -1.59
N ALA A 35 3.14 -2.78 -1.94
CA ALA A 35 2.66 -3.79 -1.00
C ALA A 35 3.81 -4.65 -0.46
N SER A 36 4.69 -5.14 -1.34
CA SER A 36 5.83 -5.97 -0.92
C SER A 36 6.81 -5.21 0.00
N ASP A 37 6.92 -3.91 -0.19
CA ASP A 37 7.81 -3.06 0.59
C ASP A 37 7.20 -2.70 1.94
N ALA A 38 5.90 -2.37 1.98
CA ALA A 38 5.12 -2.25 3.23
C ALA A 38 5.14 -3.56 4.05
N GLN A 39 5.08 -4.73 3.39
CA GLN A 39 5.21 -6.02 4.06
C GLN A 39 6.59 -6.16 4.72
N ARG A 40 7.67 -5.78 4.01
CA ARG A 40 9.04 -5.82 4.54
C ARG A 40 9.23 -4.86 5.72
N LEU A 41 8.68 -3.66 5.64
CA LEU A 41 8.69 -2.69 6.75
C LEU A 41 7.96 -3.25 7.98
N LEU A 42 6.74 -3.78 7.78
CA LEU A 42 5.99 -4.41 8.85
C LEU A 42 6.76 -5.57 9.46
N GLU A 43 7.38 -6.42 8.65
CA GLU A 43 8.23 -7.53 9.11
C GLU A 43 9.51 -7.08 9.84
N GLY A 44 9.81 -5.78 9.86
CA GLY A 44 11.04 -5.24 10.45
C GLY A 44 12.28 -5.56 9.63
N LYS A 45 12.11 -5.89 8.34
CA LYS A 45 13.18 -6.19 7.38
C LYS A 45 13.64 -4.97 6.58
N ALA A 46 12.91 -3.87 6.66
CA ALA A 46 13.27 -2.60 6.01
C ALA A 46 13.42 -1.51 7.08
N GLU A 47 14.45 -0.67 6.91
CA GLU A 47 14.71 0.49 7.75
C GLU A 47 13.93 1.67 7.16
N GLU A 48 13.05 2.26 7.96
CA GLU A 48 12.31 3.45 7.57
C GLU A 48 13.14 4.71 7.84
N PRO A 49 13.12 5.72 6.97
CA PRO A 49 13.60 7.04 7.32
C PRO A 49 12.78 7.60 8.51
N PRO A 50 13.41 8.32 9.45
CA PRO A 50 12.75 8.76 10.68
C PRO A 50 11.52 9.64 10.40
N PRO A 51 10.36 9.38 11.03
CA PRO A 51 9.16 10.19 10.85
C PRO A 51 9.35 11.58 11.48
N GLY A 52 8.92 12.63 10.78
CA GLY A 52 8.85 14.00 11.32
C GLY A 52 9.59 15.09 10.55
N ASN A 53 10.26 14.78 9.44
CA ASN A 53 10.81 15.81 8.57
C ASN A 53 9.74 16.29 7.56
N PRO A 54 9.45 17.60 7.47
CA PRO A 54 8.56 18.15 6.43
C PRO A 54 9.14 18.05 5.01
N ASP A 55 10.43 17.73 4.89
CA ASP A 55 11.16 17.39 3.66
C ASP A 55 11.37 15.87 3.51
N ALA A 56 10.75 15.04 4.37
CA ALA A 56 10.85 13.59 4.25
C ALA A 56 10.14 13.12 2.97
N PRO A 57 10.65 12.07 2.31
CA PRO A 57 9.93 11.42 1.23
C PRO A 57 8.53 11.00 1.71
N PRO A 58 7.53 11.00 0.81
CA PRO A 58 6.15 10.67 1.17
C PRO A 58 6.09 9.31 1.85
N THR A 59 5.31 9.22 2.92
CA THR A 59 5.15 7.96 3.69
C THR A 59 4.53 6.89 2.80
N MET A 60 4.64 5.63 3.21
CA MET A 60 4.10 4.53 2.44
C MET A 60 2.58 4.66 2.31
N ALA A 61 1.90 5.07 3.39
CA ALA A 61 0.49 5.41 3.34
C ALA A 61 0.14 6.52 2.32
N GLU A 62 0.97 7.56 2.21
CA GLU A 62 0.77 8.63 1.23
C GLU A 62 1.00 8.17 -0.20
N GLN A 63 2.03 7.35 -0.44
CA GLN A 63 2.28 6.75 -1.75
C GLN A 63 1.11 5.86 -2.17
N PHE A 64 0.56 5.05 -1.27
CA PHE A 64 -0.64 4.25 -1.50
C PHE A 64 -1.84 5.13 -1.87
N ARG A 65 -2.04 6.26 -1.17
CA ARG A 65 -3.13 7.22 -1.46
C ARG A 65 -2.92 8.00 -2.75
N ALA A 66 -1.69 8.26 -3.16
CA ALA A 66 -1.38 8.90 -4.44
C ALA A 66 -1.75 7.96 -5.59
N ARG A 67 -1.29 6.70 -5.51
CA ARG A 67 -1.67 5.61 -6.40
C ARG A 67 -3.18 5.42 -6.45
N LEU A 68 -3.84 5.40 -5.30
CA LEU A 68 -5.30 5.33 -5.23
C LEU A 68 -6.02 6.39 -6.06
N ARG A 69 -5.49 7.61 -6.11
CA ARG A 69 -6.08 8.73 -6.86
C ARG A 69 -5.97 8.53 -8.37
N GLU A 70 -4.94 7.84 -8.82
CA GLU A 70 -4.73 7.52 -10.24
C GLU A 70 -5.68 6.42 -10.73
N PHE A 71 -6.06 5.46 -9.86
CA PHE A 71 -6.82 4.27 -10.25
C PHE A 71 -8.25 4.22 -9.67
N GLY A 72 -8.57 5.18 -8.78
CA GLY A 72 -9.80 5.28 -8.01
C GLY A 72 -11.09 5.21 -8.82
N ALA A 73 -11.03 5.68 -10.05
CA ALA A 73 -12.16 5.76 -10.96
C ALA A 73 -12.43 4.44 -11.69
N ASP A 74 -11.41 3.64 -11.96
CA ASP A 74 -11.50 2.44 -12.79
C ASP A 74 -11.78 1.18 -11.95
N HIS A 75 -11.22 1.12 -10.74
CA HIS A 75 -11.33 -0.06 -9.87
C HIS A 75 -11.76 0.29 -8.44
N PRO A 76 -13.07 0.41 -8.17
CA PRO A 76 -13.59 0.75 -6.85
C PRO A 76 -13.28 -0.31 -5.77
N ALA A 77 -13.18 -1.59 -6.15
CA ALA A 77 -12.81 -2.68 -5.24
C ALA A 77 -11.35 -2.56 -4.78
N LEU A 78 -10.43 -2.42 -5.72
CA LEU A 78 -9.01 -2.17 -5.46
C LEU A 78 -8.83 -0.93 -4.60
N SER A 79 -9.63 0.10 -4.88
CA SER A 79 -9.54 1.35 -4.15
C SER A 79 -9.90 1.22 -2.67
N LYS A 80 -10.90 0.40 -2.37
CA LYS A 80 -11.27 0.12 -0.99
C LYS A 80 -10.14 -0.62 -0.25
N ALA A 81 -9.54 -1.63 -0.89
CA ALA A 81 -8.44 -2.40 -0.31
C ALA A 81 -7.19 -1.54 -0.06
N LEU A 82 -6.77 -0.76 -1.05
CA LEU A 82 -5.65 0.18 -0.94
C LEU A 82 -5.86 1.21 0.18
N ASN A 83 -7.08 1.73 0.31
CA ASN A 83 -7.39 2.71 1.35
C ASN A 83 -7.35 2.09 2.75
N GLN A 84 -7.82 0.85 2.92
CA GLN A 84 -7.70 0.11 4.18
C GLN A 84 -6.24 -0.17 4.56
N VAL A 85 -5.41 -0.51 3.58
CA VAL A 85 -3.95 -0.69 3.79
C VAL A 85 -3.31 0.64 4.18
N ALA A 86 -3.58 1.72 3.45
CA ALA A 86 -3.03 3.05 3.73
C ALA A 86 -3.44 3.58 5.11
N ASP A 87 -4.68 3.35 5.53
CA ASP A 87 -5.17 3.74 6.85
C ASP A 87 -4.45 2.95 7.96
N GLY A 88 -4.26 1.65 7.75
CA GLY A 88 -3.48 0.80 8.64
C GLY A 88 -2.01 1.22 8.76
N LEU A 89 -1.38 1.60 7.65
CA LEU A 89 0.01 2.09 7.62
C LEU A 89 0.12 3.47 8.29
N SER A 90 -0.79 4.40 8.00
CA SER A 90 -0.88 5.70 8.68
C SER A 90 -1.07 5.55 10.20
N GLY A 91 -1.88 4.59 10.64
CA GLY A 91 -2.06 4.31 12.06
C GLY A 91 -0.78 3.83 12.77
N LEU A 92 0.17 3.28 12.01
CA LEU A 92 1.49 2.86 12.49
C LEU A 92 2.55 3.96 12.35
N GLY A 93 2.22 5.08 11.68
CA GLY A 93 3.13 6.19 11.44
C GLY A 93 4.09 5.98 10.27
N ILE A 94 3.74 5.07 9.35
CA ILE A 94 4.60 4.58 8.26
C ILE A 94 3.98 4.75 6.87
#